data_AF-A0A2D0KEY4-F1
#
_entry.id   AF-A0A2D0KEY4-F1
#
_cell.length_a   1.000
_cell.length_b   1.000
_cell.length_c   1.000
_cell.angle_alpha   90.00
_cell.angle_beta   90.00
_cell.angle_gamma   90.00
#
_symmetry.space_group_name_H-M   'P 1'
#
loop_
_entity.id
_entity.type
_entity.pdbx_description
1 polymer ?
#
loop_
_entity_poly.entity_id
_entity_poly.type
_entity_poly.pdbx_seq_one_letter_code
_entity_poly.pdbx_strand_id
1 'polypeptide(L)'
;MKTDVDLIYFEKDREERTQLSKYYVSHNNLETVLDQRLLINKDEFGRYIARMEFTNFPKLKSEKEAALKLADWMRRMSEAIENHWQDKTQHPEVDPLVQDALPPQSK
;
A
#
# COMPACT_ATOMS: atom_id res chain seq x y z
N MET A 1 -8.83 -14.70 -9.29
CA MET A 1 -8.01 -14.20 -8.17
C MET A 1 -8.29 -12.73 -8.04
N LYS A 2 -8.68 -12.28 -6.86
CA LYS A 2 -9.03 -10.87 -6.60
C LYS A 2 -8.12 -10.37 -5.49
N THR A 3 -7.53 -9.22 -5.72
CA THR A 3 -6.66 -8.58 -4.74
C THR A 3 -7.11 -7.15 -4.58
N ASP A 4 -7.33 -6.74 -3.34
CA ASP A 4 -7.83 -5.42 -2.99
C ASP A 4 -6.91 -4.80 -1.93
N VAL A 5 -6.63 -3.51 -2.08
CA VAL A 5 -5.84 -2.73 -1.13
C VAL A 5 -6.58 -1.42 -0.90
N ASP A 6 -7.08 -1.24 0.32
CA ASP A 6 -7.93 -0.11 0.70
C ASP A 6 -7.27 0.71 1.80
N LEU A 7 -7.20 2.03 1.64
CA LEU A 7 -6.81 2.93 2.73
C LEU A 7 -7.96 3.00 3.74
N ILE A 8 -7.74 2.44 4.93
CA ILE A 8 -8.77 2.37 5.99
C ILE A 8 -8.56 3.42 7.09
N TYR A 9 -7.37 4.01 7.18
CA TYR A 9 -7.05 5.02 8.17
C TYR A 9 -5.95 5.94 7.68
N PHE A 10 -6.12 7.24 7.91
CA PHE A 10 -5.11 8.25 7.64
C PHE A 10 -5.09 9.28 8.76
N GLU A 11 -3.89 9.58 9.24
CA GLU A 11 -3.63 10.60 10.24
C GLU A 11 -2.38 11.38 9.84
N LYS A 12 -2.43 12.70 10.02
CA LYS A 12 -1.32 13.61 9.75
C LYS A 12 -1.17 14.59 10.89
N ASP A 13 -0.06 14.49 11.60
CA ASP A 13 0.33 15.45 12.61
C ASP A 13 1.14 16.56 11.95
N ARG A 14 0.67 17.81 12.06
CA ARG A 14 1.35 18.97 11.46
C ARG A 14 2.40 19.56 12.39
N GLU A 15 2.24 19.39 13.70
CA GLU A 15 3.17 19.89 14.72
C GLU A 15 4.40 18.97 14.73
N GLU A 16 4.18 17.68 14.87
CA GLU A 16 5.21 16.64 14.87
C GLU A 16 5.70 16.28 13.46
N ARG A 17 5.05 16.82 12.42
CA ARG A 17 5.35 16.55 11.00
C ARG A 17 5.28 15.07 10.60
N THR A 18 4.54 14.26 11.36
CA THR A 18 4.39 12.82 11.12
C THR A 18 3.12 12.49 10.33
N GLN A 19 3.07 11.28 9.78
CA GLN A 19 1.90 10.76 9.09
C GLN A 19 1.79 9.25 9.32
N LEU A 20 0.57 8.76 9.51
CA LEU A 20 0.26 7.33 9.58
C LEU A 20 -0.83 7.01 8.56
N SER A 21 -0.53 6.06 7.68
CA SER A 21 -1.48 5.48 6.72
C SER A 21 -1.61 3.99 7.02
N LYS A 22 -2.84 3.51 7.23
CA LYS A 22 -3.13 2.08 7.41
C LYS A 22 -3.98 1.61 6.26
N TYR A 23 -3.51 0.57 5.59
CA TYR A 23 -4.22 -0.09 4.50
C TYR A 23 -4.68 -1.46 4.96
N TYR A 24 -5.88 -1.82 4.55
CA TYR A 24 -6.36 -3.19 4.56
C TYR A 24 -5.97 -3.84 3.23
N VAL A 25 -5.35 -5.02 3.30
CA VAL A 25 -4.95 -5.77 2.13
C VAL A 25 -5.62 -7.12 2.16
N SER A 26 -6.43 -7.39 1.16
CA SER A 26 -7.14 -8.66 1.00
C SER A 26 -6.69 -9.35 -0.28
N HIS A 27 -6.36 -10.63 -0.15
CA HIS A 27 -6.01 -11.47 -1.29
C HIS A 27 -6.84 -12.75 -1.30
N ASN A 28 -7.66 -12.92 -2.34
CA ASN A 28 -8.51 -14.09 -2.54
C ASN A 28 -8.09 -14.86 -3.81
N ASN A 29 -7.57 -16.07 -3.60
CA ASN A 29 -7.20 -16.99 -4.68
C ASN A 29 -8.27 -18.07 -4.97
N LEU A 30 -9.53 -17.82 -4.61
CA LEU A 30 -10.69 -18.72 -4.70
C LEU A 30 -10.68 -19.90 -3.70
N GLU A 31 -9.52 -20.27 -3.18
CA GLU A 31 -9.37 -21.30 -2.15
C GLU A 31 -9.26 -20.72 -0.75
N THR A 32 -8.56 -19.58 -0.60
CA THR A 32 -8.29 -18.95 0.68
C THR A 32 -8.31 -17.43 0.57
N VAL A 33 -8.84 -16.78 1.61
CA VAL A 33 -8.77 -15.33 1.79
C VAL A 33 -7.67 -15.02 2.79
N LEU A 34 -6.79 -14.07 2.45
CA LEU A 34 -5.73 -13.57 3.30
C LEU A 34 -5.92 -12.08 3.52
N ASP A 35 -6.24 -11.70 4.77
CA ASP A 35 -6.55 -10.33 5.16
C ASP A 35 -5.52 -9.81 6.16
N GLN A 36 -4.77 -8.78 5.78
CA GLN A 36 -3.69 -8.23 6.58
C GLN A 36 -3.71 -6.70 6.58
N ARG A 37 -2.89 -6.10 7.46
CA ARG A 37 -2.73 -4.65 7.53
C ARG A 37 -1.34 -4.23 7.09
N LEU A 38 -1.27 -3.24 6.20
CA LEU A 38 -0.05 -2.54 5.83
C LEU A 38 -0.07 -1.16 6.50
N LEU A 39 0.95 -0.88 7.31
CA LEU A 39 1.14 0.41 7.96
C LEU A 39 2.30 1.13 7.30
N ILE A 40 2.08 2.37 6.88
CA ILE A 40 3.10 3.26 6.33
C ILE A 40 3.16 4.49 7.22
N ASN A 41 4.29 4.67 7.90
CA ASN A 41 4.56 5.82 8.75
C ASN A 41 5.53 6.75 8.05
N LYS A 42 5.30 8.06 8.14
CA LYS A 42 6.27 9.11 7.83
C LYS A 42 6.77 9.69 9.14
N ASP A 43 8.08 9.71 9.34
CA ASP A 43 8.68 10.38 10.50
C ASP A 43 8.80 11.89 10.29
N GLU A 44 9.18 12.61 11.34
CA GLU A 44 9.37 14.06 11.35
C GLU A 44 10.38 14.58 10.30
N PHE A 45 11.33 13.71 9.89
CA PHE A 45 12.35 14.00 8.88
C PHE A 45 11.89 13.69 7.46
N GLY A 46 10.66 13.20 7.30
CA GLY A 46 10.08 12.84 6.03
C GLY A 46 10.48 11.47 5.50
N ARG A 47 11.08 10.60 6.32
CA ARG A 47 11.42 9.21 5.96
C ARG A 47 10.21 8.31 6.18
N TYR A 48 10.04 7.33 5.30
CA TYR A 48 8.95 6.37 5.40
C TYR A 48 9.39 5.03 5.99
N ILE A 49 8.61 4.49 6.92
CA ILE A 49 8.76 3.15 7.49
C ILE A 49 7.48 2.37 7.20
N ALA A 50 7.60 1.27 6.48
CA ALA A 50 6.49 0.36 6.17
C ALA A 50 6.56 -0.92 7.03
N ARG A 51 5.41 -1.41 7.49
CA ARG A 51 5.30 -2.66 8.27
C ARG A 51 4.04 -3.42 7.88
N MET A 52 4.15 -4.75 7.83
CA MET A 52 3.01 -5.66 7.69
C MET A 52 2.66 -6.27 9.05
N GLU A 53 1.38 -6.26 9.39
CA GLU A 53 0.86 -6.94 10.57
C GLU A 53 0.09 -8.20 10.16
N PHE A 54 0.64 -9.37 10.54
CA PHE A 54 0.03 -10.67 10.32
C PHE A 54 -0.77 -11.10 11.54
N THR A 55 -2.10 -10.90 11.54
CA THR A 55 -2.92 -11.13 12.75
C THR A 55 -3.40 -12.57 12.92
N ASN A 56 -3.58 -13.32 11.83
CA ASN A 56 -4.22 -14.64 11.82
C ASN A 56 -3.31 -15.76 11.29
N PHE A 57 -2.01 -15.70 11.54
CA PHE A 57 -1.07 -16.72 11.05
C PHE A 57 -1.41 -18.11 11.62
N PRO A 58 -1.54 -19.16 10.77
CA PRO A 58 -1.97 -20.47 11.23
C PRO A 58 -0.92 -21.13 12.12
N LYS A 59 -1.37 -21.90 13.13
CA LYS A 59 -0.50 -22.76 13.92
C LYS A 59 -0.15 -24.01 13.10
N LEU A 60 1.15 -24.22 12.87
CA LEU A 60 1.67 -25.30 12.02
C LEU A 60 2.54 -26.27 12.84
N LYS A 61 2.72 -27.49 12.35
CA LYS A 61 3.33 -28.59 13.12
C LYS A 61 4.85 -28.63 13.02
N SER A 62 5.44 -27.91 12.08
CA SER A 62 6.89 -27.82 11.92
C SER A 62 7.36 -26.41 11.56
N GLU A 63 8.62 -26.13 11.87
CA GLU A 63 9.31 -24.91 11.47
C GLU A 63 9.30 -24.73 9.95
N LYS A 64 9.56 -25.80 9.21
CA LYS A 64 9.55 -25.79 7.74
C LYS A 64 8.18 -25.39 7.18
N GLU A 65 7.10 -25.97 7.69
CA GLU A 65 5.74 -25.60 7.28
C GLU A 65 5.45 -24.13 7.56
N ALA A 66 5.84 -23.64 8.75
CA ALA A 66 5.65 -22.24 9.14
C ALA A 66 6.42 -21.27 8.22
N ALA A 67 7.70 -21.55 7.95
CA ALA A 67 8.50 -20.72 7.06
C ALA A 67 7.93 -20.67 5.64
N LEU A 68 7.52 -21.82 5.09
CA LEU A 68 6.94 -21.90 3.75
C LEU A 68 5.57 -21.20 3.68
N LYS A 69 4.75 -21.30 4.72
CA LYS A 69 3.46 -20.61 4.77
C LYS A 69 3.63 -19.09 4.86
N LEU A 70 4.61 -18.61 5.61
CA LEU A 70 4.95 -17.20 5.66
C LEU A 70 5.45 -16.69 4.30
N ALA A 71 6.32 -17.45 3.62
CA ALA A 71 6.79 -17.09 2.29
C ALA A 71 5.64 -17.00 1.26
N ASP A 72 4.69 -17.94 1.29
CA ASP A 72 3.48 -17.88 0.44
C ASP A 72 2.66 -16.62 0.72
N TRP A 73 2.45 -16.28 2.00
CA TRP A 73 1.76 -15.06 2.39
C TRP A 73 2.47 -13.80 1.91
N MET A 74 3.80 -13.73 2.08
CA MET A 74 4.60 -12.59 1.62
C MET A 74 4.53 -12.42 0.10
N ARG A 75 4.56 -13.52 -0.68
CA ARG A 75 4.42 -13.46 -2.14
C ARG A 75 3.07 -12.89 -2.56
N ARG A 76 1.97 -13.41 -1.99
CA ARG A 76 0.61 -12.91 -2.26
C ARG A 76 0.46 -11.43 -1.91
N MET A 77 1.11 -11.00 -0.83
CA MET A 77 1.13 -9.61 -0.39
C MET A 77 1.94 -8.70 -1.33
N SER A 78 3.07 -9.16 -1.86
CA SER A 78 3.84 -8.41 -2.86
C SER A 78 3.00 -8.16 -4.11
N GLU A 79 2.34 -9.19 -4.64
CA GLU A 79 1.42 -9.06 -5.78
C GLU A 79 0.30 -8.04 -5.50
N ALA A 80 -0.26 -8.04 -4.29
CA ALA A 80 -1.29 -7.09 -3.88
C ALA A 80 -0.83 -5.63 -3.88
N ILE A 81 0.31 -5.39 -3.26
CA ILE A 81 0.90 -4.07 -3.12
C ILE A 81 1.35 -3.56 -4.50
N GLU A 82 2.06 -4.39 -5.27
CA GLU A 82 2.51 -4.00 -6.60
C GLU A 82 1.35 -3.61 -7.51
N ASN A 83 0.27 -4.39 -7.55
CA ASN A 83 -0.90 -4.04 -8.35
C ASN A 83 -1.51 -2.69 -7.92
N HIS A 84 -1.70 -2.45 -6.62
CA HIS A 84 -2.29 -1.19 -6.14
C HIS A 84 -1.48 0.05 -6.52
N TRP A 85 -0.15 -0.04 -6.48
CA TRP A 85 0.73 1.11 -6.76
C TRP A 85 1.14 1.21 -8.23
N GLN A 86 1.17 0.12 -8.99
CA GLN A 86 1.39 0.14 -10.44
C GLN A 86 0.15 0.65 -11.18
N ASP A 87 -1.06 0.26 -10.78
CA ASP A 87 -2.30 0.79 -11.39
C ASP A 87 -2.48 2.30 -11.18
N LYS A 88 -1.87 2.86 -10.12
CA LYS A 88 -1.87 4.31 -9.84
C LYS A 88 -0.91 5.12 -10.71
N THR A 89 -0.07 4.49 -11.55
CA THR A 89 0.89 5.20 -12.41
C THR A 89 0.30 5.76 -13.71
N GLN A 90 -1.03 5.70 -13.94
CA GLN A 90 -1.67 6.32 -15.12
C GLN A 90 -2.26 7.72 -14.92
N HIS A 91 -2.10 8.35 -13.76
CA HIS A 91 -2.35 9.79 -13.63
C HIS A 91 -1.11 10.49 -13.09
N PRO A 92 -0.26 11.10 -13.95
CA PRO A 92 0.60 12.17 -13.45
C PRO A 92 -0.31 13.21 -12.79
N GLU A 93 -0.02 13.57 -11.55
CA GLU A 93 -0.61 14.75 -10.91
C GLU A 93 -0.44 15.92 -11.87
N VAL A 94 -1.54 16.33 -12.50
CA VAL A 94 -1.54 17.51 -13.35
C VAL A 94 -1.45 18.69 -12.39
N ASP A 95 -0.28 19.31 -12.31
CA ASP A 95 -0.06 20.54 -11.57
C ASP A 95 -1.01 21.62 -12.15
N PRO A 96 -1.98 22.15 -11.37
CA PRO A 96 -2.96 23.11 -11.88
C PRO A 96 -2.36 24.48 -12.29
N LEU A 97 -1.05 24.69 -12.13
CA LEU A 97 -0.41 25.99 -12.34
C LEU A 97 0.15 26.22 -13.75
N VAL A 98 -0.11 25.35 -14.73
CA VAL A 98 0.31 25.56 -16.13
C VAL A 98 -0.89 25.63 -17.07
N GLN A 99 -1.78 26.63 -16.90
CA GLN A 99 -2.80 26.96 -17.91
C GLN A 99 -2.73 28.40 -18.47
N ASP A 100 -1.89 29.29 -17.93
CA ASP A 100 -1.94 30.73 -18.29
C ASP A 100 -0.75 31.25 -19.11
N ALA A 101 0.02 30.40 -19.79
CA ALA A 101 1.17 30.85 -20.59
C ALA A 101 1.07 30.45 -22.07
N LEU A 102 0.05 30.93 -22.78
CA LEU A 102 0.11 31.06 -24.25
C LEU A 102 -0.21 32.51 -24.62
N PRO A 103 0.75 33.28 -25.20
CA PRO A 103 0.43 34.60 -25.72
C PRO A 103 -0.47 34.48 -26.97
N PRO A 104 -1.36 35.46 -27.20
CA PRO A 104 -2.28 35.42 -28.33
C PRO A 104 -1.51 35.46 -29.65
N GLN A 105 -1.80 34.51 -30.53
CA GLN A 105 -1.34 34.52 -31.91
C GLN A 105 -2.01 35.69 -32.64
N SER A 106 -1.22 36.70 -33.02
CA SER A 106 -1.67 37.80 -33.87
C SER A 106 -2.00 37.30 -35.28
N LYS A 107 -3.06 37.87 -35.85
CA LYS A 107 -3.61 37.61 -37.20
C LYS A 107 -2.61 37.83 -38.33
#